data_AF-A0A2V8C1K8-F1
#
_entry.id   AF-A0A2V8C1K8-F1
#
_cell.length_a   1.000
_cell.length_b   1.000
_cell.length_c   1.000
_cell.angle_alpha   90.00
_cell.angle_beta   90.00
_cell.angle_gamma   90.00
#
_symmetry.space_group_name_H-M   'P 1'
#
loop_
_entity.id
_entity.type
_entity.pdbx_description
1 polymer ?
#
loop_
_entity_poly.entity_id
_entity_poly.type
_entity_poly.pdbx_seq_one_letter_code
_entity_poly.pdbx_strand_id
1 'polypeptide(L)'
;MAVLSAHEIPNDVTIQTFVRPEGQRLRLLVRVPLAAMRDMDYPRRGARNSGLLDMARAESTLRDAATLWVADSLDVFEGDTKLAYPRVAEVRASLESDRSFATYDEALAHLTGPRLADDTELVWTQGLLDILFE
;
A
#
# COMPACT_ATOMS: atom_id res chain seq x y z
N MET A 1 -29.19 -24.03 9.75
CA MET A 1 -28.18 -23.38 10.61
C MET A 1 -27.52 -22.29 9.80
N ALA A 2 -27.73 -21.02 10.15
CA ALA A 2 -27.08 -19.91 9.49
C ALA A 2 -25.63 -19.82 9.98
N VAL A 3 -24.66 -19.94 9.08
CA VAL A 3 -23.26 -19.69 9.42
C VAL A 3 -23.08 -18.18 9.39
N LEU A 4 -23.00 -17.55 10.56
CA LEU A 4 -22.49 -16.20 10.70
C LEU A 4 -21.05 -16.21 10.16
N SER A 5 -20.84 -15.69 8.96
CA SER A 5 -19.50 -15.33 8.50
C SER A 5 -19.06 -14.10 9.30
N ALA A 6 -18.53 -14.34 10.50
CA ALA A 6 -17.73 -13.37 11.21
C ALA A 6 -16.48 -13.14 10.35
N HIS A 7 -16.38 -11.96 9.73
CA HIS A 7 -15.26 -11.62 8.88
C HIS A 7 -14.00 -11.59 9.75
N GLU A 8 -13.04 -12.47 9.48
CA GLU A 8 -11.77 -12.60 10.20
C GLU A 8 -11.03 -11.26 10.13
N ILE A 9 -10.67 -10.65 11.28
CA ILE A 9 -9.70 -9.55 11.37
C ILE A 9 -8.32 -10.17 11.23
N PRO A 10 -7.36 -9.62 10.46
CA PRO A 10 -6.05 -10.24 10.36
C PRO A 10 -5.47 -10.19 11.78
N ASN A 11 -5.16 -11.35 12.36
CA ASN A 11 -4.65 -11.39 13.73
C ASN A 11 -3.33 -10.62 13.87
N ASP A 12 -2.61 -10.44 12.76
CA ASP A 12 -1.39 -9.65 12.65
C ASP A 12 -1.34 -8.87 11.33
N VAL A 13 -0.89 -7.62 11.37
CA VAL A 13 -0.55 -6.81 10.20
C VAL A 13 0.91 -6.41 10.31
N THR A 14 1.71 -6.75 9.31
CA THR A 14 3.12 -6.30 9.23
C THR A 14 3.22 -5.11 8.30
N ILE A 15 3.71 -3.99 8.80
CA ILE A 15 4.07 -2.81 8.01
C ILE A 15 5.59 -2.77 7.89
N GLN A 16 6.11 -2.70 6.66
CA GLN A 16 7.54 -2.53 6.40
C GLN A 16 7.80 -1.11 5.93
N THR A 17 8.79 -0.46 6.56
CA THR A 17 9.04 0.97 6.33
C THR A 17 10.53 1.26 6.21
N PHE A 18 10.91 2.04 5.21
CA PHE A 18 12.22 2.67 5.16
C PHE A 18 12.11 4.19 5.19
N VAL A 19 12.99 4.83 5.94
CA VAL A 19 13.10 6.28 6.07
C VAL A 19 14.49 6.70 5.59
N ARG A 20 14.59 7.61 4.63
CA ARG A 20 15.88 8.16 4.18
C ARG A 20 15.79 9.67 3.96
N PRO A 21 16.56 10.49 4.68
CA PRO A 21 16.72 11.90 4.34
C PRO A 21 17.59 12.05 3.09
N GLU A 22 17.14 12.86 2.15
CA GLU A 22 17.83 13.19 0.90
C GLU A 22 17.93 14.72 0.75
N GLY A 23 19.00 15.30 1.31
CA GLY A 23 19.21 16.75 1.31
C GLY A 23 18.11 17.48 2.08
N GLN A 24 17.21 18.16 1.36
CA GLN A 24 16.09 18.93 1.92
C GLN A 24 14.74 18.19 1.86
N ARG A 25 14.74 16.89 1.52
CA ARG A 25 13.53 16.07 1.43
C ARG A 25 13.69 14.82 2.28
N LEU A 26 12.58 14.32 2.82
CA LEU A 26 12.53 13.03 3.47
C LEU A 26 11.76 12.07 2.56
N ARG A 27 12.36 10.93 2.24
CA ARG A 27 11.65 9.83 1.59
C ARG A 27 11.23 8.80 2.61
N LEU A 28 9.96 8.42 2.53
CA LEU A 28 9.39 7.32 3.29
C LEU A 28 8.82 6.29 2.32
N LEU A 29 9.33 5.07 2.38
CA LEU A 29 8.82 3.93 1.63
C LEU A 29 8.02 3.06 2.60
N VAL A 30 6.76 2.78 2.32
CA VAL A 30 5.88 1.99 3.20
C VAL A 30 5.26 0.84 2.42
N ARG A 31 5.25 -0.36 2.97
CA ARG A 31 4.53 -1.53 2.47
C ARG A 31 3.53 -1.99 3.53
N VAL A 32 2.26 -2.04 3.15
CA VAL A 32 1.15 -2.39 4.04
C VAL A 32 0.19 -3.37 3.32
N PRO A 33 -0.33 -4.41 3.99
CA PRO A 33 -1.36 -5.28 3.42
C PRO A 33 -2.64 -4.51 3.08
N LEU A 34 -3.18 -4.69 1.86
CA LEU A 34 -4.46 -4.10 1.45
C LEU A 34 -5.61 -4.53 2.36
N ALA A 35 -5.56 -5.76 2.88
CA ALA A 35 -6.53 -6.30 3.83
C ALA A 35 -6.60 -5.56 5.18
N ALA A 36 -5.60 -4.74 5.51
CA ALA A 36 -5.61 -3.88 6.69
C ALA A 36 -6.48 -2.62 6.48
N MET A 37 -6.70 -2.20 5.23
CA MET A 37 -7.41 -0.98 4.85
C MET A 37 -8.82 -1.32 4.34
N ARG A 38 -9.66 -1.81 5.26
CA ARG A 38 -10.91 -2.53 4.94
C ARG A 38 -12.04 -1.66 4.41
N ASP A 39 -12.06 -0.39 4.78
CA ASP A 39 -13.13 0.52 4.37
C ASP A 39 -12.90 1.10 2.96
N MET A 40 -11.86 0.63 2.25
CA MET A 40 -11.57 1.02 0.88
C MET A 40 -12.37 0.18 -0.13
N ASP A 41 -13.02 0.86 -1.07
CA ASP A 41 -13.73 0.23 -2.18
C ASP A 41 -12.77 -0.10 -3.34
N TYR A 42 -11.95 -1.14 -3.18
CA TYR A 42 -11.04 -1.58 -4.24
C TYR A 42 -11.80 -2.06 -5.49
N PRO A 43 -11.44 -1.56 -6.70
CA PRO A 43 -12.08 -1.98 -7.93
C PRO A 43 -11.69 -3.43 -8.24
N ARG A 44 -12.65 -4.23 -8.69
CA ARG A 44 -12.48 -5.69 -8.85
C ARG A 44 -12.89 -6.17 -10.24
N ARG A 45 -12.16 -7.14 -10.81
CA ARG A 45 -12.47 -7.79 -12.10
C ARG A 45 -13.28 -9.08 -11.92
N GLY A 46 -14.12 -9.37 -12.91
CA GLY A 46 -14.84 -10.64 -13.01
C GLY A 46 -16.05 -10.73 -12.07
N ALA A 47 -16.41 -11.95 -11.68
CA ALA A 47 -17.54 -12.20 -10.79
C ALA A 47 -17.31 -11.59 -9.40
N ARG A 48 -18.39 -11.19 -8.72
CA ARG A 48 -18.34 -10.50 -7.42
C ARG A 48 -17.52 -11.21 -6.33
N ASN A 49 -17.35 -12.53 -6.44
CA ASN A 49 -16.64 -13.38 -5.49
C ASN A 49 -15.17 -13.66 -5.84
N SER A 50 -14.64 -13.18 -6.97
CA SER A 50 -13.25 -13.46 -7.36
C SER A 50 -12.24 -12.79 -6.42
N GLY A 51 -12.57 -11.61 -5.91
CA GLY A 51 -11.64 -10.76 -5.17
C GLY A 51 -10.46 -10.25 -6.00
N LEU A 52 -10.45 -10.46 -7.31
CA LEU A 52 -9.36 -10.02 -8.18
C LEU A 52 -9.38 -8.51 -8.31
N LEU A 53 -8.26 -7.86 -7.98
CA LEU A 53 -8.07 -6.42 -8.12
C LEU A 53 -8.09 -6.05 -9.61
N ASP A 54 -8.83 -4.98 -9.94
CA ASP A 54 -8.78 -4.36 -11.26
C ASP A 54 -7.59 -3.42 -11.34
N MET A 55 -6.44 -3.99 -11.69
CA MET A 55 -5.17 -3.29 -11.80
C MET A 55 -5.27 -2.05 -12.69
N ALA A 56 -6.05 -2.11 -13.78
CA ALA A 56 -6.26 -1.00 -14.72
C ALA A 56 -6.97 0.21 -14.10
N ARG A 57 -7.71 0.00 -12.99
CA ARG A 57 -8.55 1.02 -12.34
C ARG A 57 -8.15 1.31 -10.89
N ALA A 58 -7.22 0.55 -10.32
CA ALA A 58 -6.89 0.59 -8.90
C ALA A 58 -6.12 1.85 -8.45
N GLU A 59 -5.43 2.55 -9.35
CA GLU A 59 -4.47 3.59 -8.96
C GLU A 59 -5.08 4.68 -8.07
N SER A 60 -6.25 5.22 -8.41
CA SER A 60 -6.89 6.26 -7.59
C SER A 60 -7.22 5.75 -6.19
N THR A 61 -7.82 4.55 -6.09
CA THR A 61 -8.17 3.95 -4.80
C THR A 61 -6.93 3.63 -3.96
N LEU A 62 -5.81 3.22 -4.59
CA LEU A 62 -4.54 2.98 -3.87
C LEU A 62 -3.94 4.29 -3.33
N ARG A 63 -4.04 5.40 -4.07
CA ARG A 63 -3.61 6.72 -3.58
C ARG A 63 -4.51 7.24 -2.45
N ASP A 64 -5.82 7.03 -2.56
CA ASP A 64 -6.77 7.36 -1.49
C ASP A 64 -6.48 6.52 -0.24
N ALA A 65 -6.22 5.22 -0.39
CA ALA A 65 -5.84 4.33 0.71
C ALA A 65 -4.54 4.79 1.38
N ALA A 66 -3.51 5.10 0.59
CA ALA A 66 -2.23 5.63 1.10
C ALA A 66 -2.42 6.92 1.91
N THR A 67 -3.34 7.78 1.49
CA THR A 67 -3.64 9.05 2.17
C THR A 67 -4.38 8.79 3.48
N LEU A 68 -5.56 8.16 3.39
CA LEU A 68 -6.49 8.01 4.51
C LEU A 68 -5.98 7.07 5.61
N TRP A 69 -5.25 6.01 5.25
CA TRP A 69 -4.84 4.97 6.19
C TRP A 69 -3.39 5.09 6.65
N VAL A 70 -2.53 5.79 5.91
CA VAL A 70 -1.10 5.88 6.23
C VAL A 70 -0.67 7.31 6.47
N ALA A 71 -0.87 8.22 5.51
CA ALA A 71 -0.43 9.61 5.63
C ALA A 71 -1.11 10.35 6.79
N ASP A 72 -2.43 10.18 6.95
CA ASP A 72 -3.20 10.84 8.02
C ASP A 72 -2.81 10.37 9.43
N SER A 73 -2.18 9.20 9.53
CA SER A 73 -1.67 8.65 10.80
C SER A 73 -0.16 8.86 10.99
N LEU A 74 0.51 9.52 10.05
CA LEU A 74 1.96 9.71 10.07
C LEU A 74 2.32 11.10 10.61
N ASP A 75 3.05 11.10 11.73
CA ASP A 75 3.70 12.28 12.26
C ASP A 75 5.22 12.10 12.20
N VAL A 76 5.90 12.94 11.41
CA VAL A 76 7.36 12.94 11.30
C VAL A 76 7.93 14.24 11.83
N PHE A 77 9.02 14.13 12.57
CA PHE A 77 9.69 15.27 13.18
C PHE A 77 11.18 15.30 12.79
N GLU A 78 11.69 16.49 12.54
CA GLU A 78 13.13 16.78 12.54
C GLU A 78 13.47 17.48 13.86
N GLY A 79 14.04 16.72 14.80
CA GLY A 79 14.16 17.16 16.19
C GLY A 79 12.76 17.42 16.78
N ASP A 80 12.50 18.66 17.19
CA ASP A 80 11.21 19.08 17.75
C ASP A 80 10.26 19.69 16.69
N THR A 81 10.70 19.82 15.43
CA THR A 81 9.90 20.43 14.37
C THR A 81 9.13 19.37 13.61
N LYS A 82 7.79 19.43 13.65
CA LYS A 82 6.94 18.57 12.82
C LYS A 82 7.13 18.93 11.35
N LEU A 83 7.44 17.94 10.53
CA LEU A 83 7.53 18.09 9.08
C LEU A 83 6.14 18.30 8.46
N ALA A 84 6.12 18.83 7.24
CA ALA A 84 4.89 19.01 6.49
C ALA A 84 4.19 17.67 6.22
N TYR A 85 2.89 17.74 5.92
CA TYR A 85 2.11 16.57 5.55
C TYR A 85 2.76 15.84 4.35
N PRO A 86 2.96 14.51 4.44
CA PRO A 86 3.66 13.75 3.40
C PRO A 86 2.83 13.72 2.10
N ARG A 87 3.47 13.95 0.96
CA ARG A 87 2.80 13.81 -0.35
C ARG A 87 2.96 12.39 -0.86
N VAL A 88 1.87 11.75 -1.28
CA VAL A 88 1.94 10.47 -2.02
C VAL A 88 2.58 10.71 -3.39
N ALA A 89 3.84 10.32 -3.57
CA ALA A 89 4.52 10.41 -4.86
C ALA A 89 4.14 9.23 -5.76
N GLU A 90 4.31 8.00 -5.26
CA GLU A 90 4.01 6.77 -6.01
C GLU A 90 3.24 5.77 -5.15
N VAL A 91 2.43 4.94 -5.81
CA VAL A 91 1.79 3.76 -5.23
C VAL A 91 1.94 2.56 -6.16
N ARG A 92 2.07 1.37 -5.58
CA ARG A 92 2.07 0.09 -6.32
C ARG A 92 1.26 -0.96 -5.56
N ALA A 93 0.45 -1.73 -6.28
CA ALA A 93 -0.08 -2.98 -5.77
C ALA A 93 0.96 -4.08 -6.05
N SER A 94 1.21 -4.92 -5.04
CA SER A 94 2.25 -5.95 -5.07
C SER A 94 1.71 -7.27 -4.54
N LEU A 95 2.30 -8.38 -5.01
CA LEU A 95 1.98 -9.72 -4.50
C LEU A 95 2.60 -9.91 -3.10
N GLU A 96 1.97 -10.70 -2.24
CA GLU A 96 2.54 -11.10 -0.93
C GLU A 96 3.92 -11.75 -1.04
N SER A 97 4.21 -12.46 -2.14
CA SER A 97 5.51 -13.08 -2.39
C SER A 97 6.59 -12.12 -2.90
N ASP A 98 6.24 -10.87 -3.19
CA ASP A 98 7.17 -9.86 -3.68
C ASP A 98 8.24 -9.56 -2.62
N ARG A 99 9.51 -9.63 -3.02
CA ARG A 99 10.66 -9.42 -2.11
C ARG A 99 11.32 -8.05 -2.26
N SER A 100 10.73 -7.15 -3.03
CA SER A 100 11.34 -5.87 -3.41
C SER A 100 11.57 -4.94 -2.22
N PHE A 101 10.92 -5.17 -1.08
CA PHE A 101 11.13 -4.42 0.16
C PHE A 101 12.29 -4.95 1.04
N ALA A 102 13.20 -5.78 0.50
CA ALA A 102 14.35 -6.28 1.25
C ALA A 102 15.38 -5.19 1.60
N THR A 103 15.58 -4.21 0.71
CA THR A 103 16.46 -3.05 0.93
C THR A 103 15.79 -1.76 0.45
N TYR A 104 16.28 -0.60 0.93
CA TYR A 104 15.75 0.69 0.47
C TYR A 104 15.87 0.87 -1.05
N ASP A 105 17.05 0.54 -1.61
CA ASP A 105 17.30 0.82 -3.03
C ASP A 105 16.46 -0.10 -3.93
N GLU A 106 16.23 -1.36 -3.53
CA GLU A 106 15.30 -2.27 -4.21
C GLU A 106 13.84 -1.81 -4.09
N ALA A 107 13.43 -1.35 -2.91
CA ALA A 107 12.07 -0.87 -2.68
C ALA A 107 11.78 0.39 -3.51
N LEU A 108 12.74 1.31 -3.57
CA LEU A 108 12.64 2.51 -4.40
C LEU A 108 12.63 2.16 -5.90
N ALA A 109 13.47 1.23 -6.33
CA ALA A 109 13.49 0.76 -7.73
C ALA A 109 12.17 0.11 -8.12
N HIS A 110 11.54 -0.66 -7.23
CA HIS A 110 10.21 -1.23 -7.43
C HIS A 110 9.11 -0.16 -7.52
N LEU A 111 9.10 0.79 -6.59
CA LEU A 111 8.10 1.87 -6.54
C LEU A 111 8.16 2.81 -7.76
N THR A 112 9.37 3.04 -8.29
CA THR A 112 9.59 3.87 -9.48
C THR A 112 9.64 3.06 -10.78
N GLY A 113 9.56 1.74 -10.68
CA GLY A 113 9.55 0.80 -11.80
C GLY A 113 8.17 0.63 -12.43
N PRO A 114 8.07 -0.28 -13.41
CA PRO A 114 6.80 -0.62 -14.04
C PRO A 114 5.84 -1.25 -13.02
N ARG A 115 4.56 -0.87 -13.09
CA ARG A 115 3.49 -1.55 -12.37
C ARG A 115 3.28 -2.97 -12.90
N LEU A 116 2.69 -3.82 -12.07
CA LEU A 116 2.17 -5.12 -12.51
C LEU A 116 1.20 -4.92 -13.70
N ALA A 117 1.24 -5.87 -14.63
CA ALA A 117 0.43 -5.84 -15.84
C ALA A 117 -1.08 -5.86 -15.50
N ASP A 118 -1.89 -5.23 -16.34
CA ASP A 118 -3.33 -5.07 -16.09
C ASP A 118 -4.10 -6.40 -16.04
N ASP A 119 -3.55 -7.44 -16.67
CA ASP A 119 -4.10 -8.79 -16.68
C ASP A 119 -3.68 -9.63 -15.46
N THR A 120 -2.73 -9.15 -14.63
CA THR A 120 -2.24 -9.85 -13.44
C THR A 120 -3.39 -10.24 -12.50
N GLU A 121 -3.43 -11.51 -12.12
CA GLU A 121 -4.38 -12.03 -11.14
C GLU A 121 -3.84 -11.79 -9.73
N LEU A 122 -4.30 -10.71 -9.09
CA LEU A 122 -3.99 -10.38 -7.70
C LEU A 122 -5.29 -10.33 -6.91
N VAL A 123 -5.43 -11.21 -5.91
CA VAL A 123 -6.56 -11.17 -4.97
C VAL A 123 -6.30 -10.05 -3.96
N TRP A 124 -7.20 -9.06 -3.86
CA TRP A 124 -6.94 -7.85 -3.08
C TRP A 124 -6.66 -8.13 -1.59
N THR A 125 -7.29 -9.15 -1.00
CA THR A 125 -7.05 -9.53 0.40
C THR A 125 -5.67 -10.13 0.67
N GLN A 126 -4.97 -10.54 -0.40
CA GLN A 126 -3.59 -11.07 -0.39
C GLN A 126 -2.63 -10.08 -1.07
N GLY A 127 -3.10 -8.87 -1.35
CA GLY A 127 -2.30 -7.83 -1.98
C GLY A 127 -1.63 -6.94 -0.95
N LEU A 128 -0.51 -6.37 -1.35
CA LEU A 128 0.21 -5.33 -0.63
C LEU A 128 0.04 -4.00 -1.37
N LEU A 129 -0.03 -2.91 -0.61
CA LEU A 129 0.12 -1.54 -1.09
C LEU A 129 1.51 -1.06 -0.69
N ASP A 130 2.30 -0.71 -1.69
CA ASP A 130 3.57 -0.04 -1.53
C ASP A 130 3.40 1.44 -1.85
N ILE A 131 4.00 2.30 -1.03
CA ILE A 131 3.83 3.75 -1.07
C ILE A 131 5.20 4.41 -1.00
N LEU A 132 5.41 5.42 -1.84
CA LEU A 132 6.49 6.40 -1.68
C LEU A 132 5.88 7.74 -1.26
N PHE A 133 6.30 8.25 -0.11
CA PHE A 133 6.03 9.62 0.31
C PHE A 133 7.26 10.52 0.16
N GLU A 134 6.99 11.80 -0.15
CA GLU A 134 7.97 12.89 -0.26
C GLU A 134 7.44 14.24 0.28
#